data_AF-A0A7S0AVE2-F1
#
_entry.id   AF-A0A7S0AVE2-F1
#
_cell.length_a   1.000
_cell.length_b   1.000
_cell.length_c   1.000
_cell.angle_alpha   90.00
_cell.angle_beta   90.00
_cell.angle_gamma   90.00
#
_symmetry.space_group_name_H-M   'P 1'
#
loop_
_entity.id
_entity.type
_entity.pdbx_description
1 polymer ?
#
loop_
_entity_poly.entity_id
_entity_poly.type
_entity_poly.pdbx_seq_one_letter_code
_entity_poly.pdbx_strand_id
1 'polypeptide(L)'
;ATAADIICLWDDDDVFPANRITRQVSALLEGEGRNCSSLEPRYLYSAEKEHFNILPGGPFSPAEGTLCFWRSWFERGRKFFEWNQGESMGLFETNPNWMDEVGLIPGAELPFIYVRGMRKRNGDGVRRVRPRSYEPATVVDEVLLGLARSLHDGRFPQLPTAPARTEVLTAVRIAVGREIEEDFFHLRRNHELARLYRQRLCGDKEQEDPLSSIAS
;
A
#
# COMPACT_ATOMS: atom_id res chain seq x y z
N ALA A 1 12.69 24.32 -11.38
CA ALA A 1 11.27 23.99 -11.65
C ALA A 1 11.21 22.93 -12.73
N THR A 2 10.34 21.94 -12.62
CA THR A 2 10.14 20.91 -13.65
C THR A 2 9.19 21.43 -14.75
N ALA A 3 9.41 21.00 -15.98
CA ALA A 3 8.50 21.28 -17.10
C ALA A 3 7.25 20.38 -17.10
N ALA A 4 7.23 19.31 -16.29
CA ALA A 4 6.13 18.36 -16.23
C ALA A 4 4.84 18.96 -15.64
N ASP A 5 3.69 18.56 -16.18
CA ASP A 5 2.37 18.98 -15.69
C ASP A 5 1.86 18.12 -14.52
N ILE A 6 2.37 16.90 -14.38
CA ILE A 6 2.03 15.98 -13.29
C ILE A 6 3.31 15.65 -12.53
N ILE A 7 3.21 15.66 -11.21
CA ILE A 7 4.29 15.38 -10.28
C ILE A 7 3.89 14.15 -9.45
N CYS A 8 4.75 13.13 -9.42
CA CYS A 8 4.60 11.97 -8.54
C CYS A 8 5.73 12.00 -7.51
N LEU A 9 5.42 11.70 -6.25
CA LEU A 9 6.37 11.67 -5.14
C LEU A 9 6.55 10.23 -4.64
N TRP A 10 7.76 9.85 -4.25
CA TRP A 10 8.06 8.56 -3.61
C TRP A 10 9.42 8.59 -2.95
N ASP A 11 9.57 7.82 -1.87
CA ASP A 11 10.89 7.59 -1.26
C ASP A 11 11.62 6.47 -2.01
N ASP A 12 12.94 6.54 -2.07
CA ASP A 12 13.76 5.58 -2.80
C ASP A 12 13.83 4.19 -2.12
N ASP A 13 13.38 4.09 -0.87
CA ASP A 13 13.23 2.83 -0.13
C ASP A 13 11.84 2.19 -0.25
N ASP A 14 10.81 2.92 -0.69
CA ASP A 14 9.45 2.39 -0.84
C ASP A 14 9.35 1.32 -1.96
N VAL A 15 8.41 0.39 -1.76
CA VAL A 15 8.16 -0.73 -2.69
C VAL A 15 6.72 -0.69 -3.23
N PHE A 16 6.59 -0.70 -4.56
CA PHE A 16 5.29 -0.56 -5.23
C PHE A 16 5.24 -1.27 -6.59
N PRO A 17 4.03 -1.59 -7.10
CA PRO A 17 3.81 -2.19 -8.41
C PRO A 17 4.36 -1.37 -9.57
N ALA A 18 4.82 -2.05 -10.63
CA ALA A 18 5.37 -1.42 -11.83
C ALA A 18 4.37 -0.48 -12.53
N ASN A 19 3.07 -0.77 -12.41
CA ASN A 19 1.99 0.03 -12.99
C ASN A 19 1.50 1.17 -12.09
N ARG A 20 2.17 1.46 -10.96
CA ARG A 20 1.74 2.49 -10.01
C ARG A 20 1.53 3.86 -10.67
N ILE A 21 2.56 4.38 -11.34
CA ILE A 21 2.52 5.74 -11.91
C ILE A 21 1.39 5.84 -12.93
N THR A 22 1.27 4.87 -13.84
CA THR A 22 0.18 4.81 -14.83
C THR A 22 -1.19 4.86 -14.16
N ARG A 23 -1.41 4.06 -13.10
CA ARG A 23 -2.69 4.01 -12.39
C ARG A 23 -3.02 5.31 -11.66
N GLN A 24 -2.05 5.96 -11.04
CA GLN A 24 -2.25 7.26 -10.38
C GLN A 24 -2.55 8.37 -11.39
N VAL A 25 -1.81 8.41 -12.50
CA VAL A 25 -2.04 9.36 -13.59
C VAL A 25 -3.43 9.14 -14.21
N SER A 26 -3.82 7.90 -14.50
CA SER A 26 -5.18 7.60 -14.98
C SER A 26 -6.25 8.10 -14.03
N ALA A 27 -6.12 7.81 -12.72
CA ALA A 27 -7.09 8.25 -11.71
C ALA A 27 -7.20 9.78 -11.61
N LEU A 28 -6.12 10.50 -11.91
CA LEU A 28 -6.07 11.97 -11.96
C LEU A 28 -6.73 12.52 -13.23
N LEU A 29 -6.50 11.90 -14.38
CA LEU A 29 -7.06 12.33 -15.68
C LEU A 29 -8.55 12.02 -15.82
N GLU A 30 -9.01 10.90 -15.28
CA GLU A 30 -10.40 10.44 -15.37
C GLU A 30 -11.34 11.12 -14.36
N GLY A 31 -10.77 11.70 -13.29
CA GLY A 31 -11.56 12.32 -12.23
C GLY A 31 -11.84 13.79 -12.49
N GLU A 32 -13.09 14.12 -12.83
CA GLU A 32 -13.53 15.52 -12.90
C GLU A 32 -13.29 16.24 -11.56
N GLY A 33 -12.67 17.42 -11.61
CA GLY A 33 -12.35 18.22 -10.43
C GLY A 33 -11.19 17.69 -9.57
N ARG A 34 -10.63 16.51 -9.86
CA ARG A 34 -9.50 15.96 -9.10
C ARG A 34 -8.23 16.71 -9.44
N ASN A 35 -7.54 17.19 -8.41
CA ASN A 35 -6.25 17.85 -8.57
C ASN A 35 -5.07 16.99 -8.08
N CYS A 36 -5.37 15.94 -7.32
CA CYS A 36 -4.41 15.01 -6.75
C CYS A 36 -5.01 13.60 -6.73
N SER A 37 -4.15 12.59 -6.85
CA SER A 37 -4.46 11.20 -6.60
C SER A 37 -3.50 10.67 -5.54
N SER A 38 -3.99 9.81 -4.66
CA SER A 38 -3.18 9.25 -3.58
C SER A 38 -3.48 7.77 -3.39
N LEU A 39 -2.46 7.01 -3.01
CA LEU A 39 -2.61 5.61 -2.61
C LEU A 39 -2.99 5.55 -1.14
N GLU A 40 -3.90 4.66 -0.78
CA GLU A 40 -4.20 4.40 0.63
C GLU A 40 -3.01 3.65 1.28
N PRO A 41 -2.32 4.25 2.28
CA PRO A 41 -1.17 3.61 2.91
C PRO A 41 -1.65 2.51 3.86
N ARG A 42 -1.62 1.26 3.38
CA ARG A 42 -2.04 0.07 4.14
C ARG A 42 -0.92 -0.83 4.59
N TYR A 43 0.24 -0.74 3.96
CA TYR A 43 1.31 -1.70 4.11
C TYR A 43 2.56 -0.98 4.62
N LEU A 44 3.03 -1.39 5.79
CA LEU A 44 4.18 -0.80 6.45
C LEU A 44 5.21 -1.90 6.71
N TYR A 45 6.42 -1.71 6.19
CA TYR A 45 7.56 -2.55 6.54
C TYR A 45 8.56 -1.76 7.39
N SER A 46 8.85 -2.25 8.59
CA SER A 46 9.87 -1.68 9.47
C SER A 46 11.19 -2.42 9.24
N ALA A 47 12.15 -1.78 8.58
CA ALA A 47 13.46 -2.38 8.32
C ALA A 47 14.27 -2.61 9.61
N GLU A 48 14.11 -1.73 10.61
CA GLU A 48 14.77 -1.88 11.92
C GLU A 48 14.29 -3.13 12.68
N LYS A 49 12.99 -3.45 12.58
CA LYS A 49 12.36 -4.56 13.30
C LYS A 49 12.17 -5.81 12.44
N GLU A 50 12.54 -5.73 11.16
CA GLU A 50 12.26 -6.72 10.12
C GLU A 50 10.79 -7.18 10.16
N HIS A 51 9.88 -6.22 10.33
CA HIS A 51 8.47 -6.51 10.64
C HIS A 51 7.52 -5.84 9.66
N PHE A 52 6.67 -6.66 9.06
CA PHE A 52 5.59 -6.23 8.17
C PHE A 52 4.28 -6.05 8.94
N ASN A 53 3.57 -4.95 8.66
CA ASN A 53 2.28 -4.64 9.27
C ASN A 53 1.28 -4.23 8.19
N ILE A 54 0.05 -4.70 8.34
CA ILE A 54 -1.12 -4.16 7.63
C ILE A 54 -1.81 -3.18 8.59
N LEU A 55 -1.87 -1.91 8.20
CA LEU A 55 -2.51 -0.87 8.99
C LEU A 55 -4.03 -1.04 8.97
N PRO A 56 -4.76 -0.72 10.05
CA PRO A 56 -6.21 -0.85 10.10
C PRO A 56 -6.93 0.18 9.22
N GLY A 57 -8.22 -0.07 8.97
CA GLY A 57 -9.15 0.93 8.42
C GLY A 57 -9.14 2.20 9.27
N GLY A 58 -9.15 3.37 8.65
CA GLY A 58 -9.17 4.62 9.40
C GLY A 58 -9.42 5.84 8.52
N PRO A 59 -9.53 7.03 9.13
CA PRO A 59 -9.53 8.29 8.39
C PRO A 59 -8.33 8.32 7.44
N PHE A 60 -8.59 8.65 6.18
CA PHE A 60 -7.54 8.71 5.18
C PHE A 60 -6.53 9.79 5.57
N SER A 61 -5.25 9.39 5.64
CA SER A 61 -4.12 10.28 5.84
C SER A 61 -3.13 10.02 4.70
N PRO A 62 -2.99 10.96 3.74
CA PRO A 62 -2.03 10.83 2.66
C PRO A 62 -0.60 10.80 3.21
N ALA A 63 0.19 9.83 2.75
CA ALA A 63 1.63 9.84 2.95
C ALA A 63 2.30 10.54 1.77
N GLU A 64 3.43 11.21 1.99
CA GLU A 64 4.13 11.95 0.93
C GLU A 64 4.41 11.08 -0.30
N GLY A 65 4.98 9.88 -0.06
CA GLY A 65 5.33 8.95 -1.11
C GLY A 65 4.15 8.32 -1.85
N THR A 66 2.90 8.62 -1.46
CA THR A 66 1.71 8.13 -2.14
C THR A 66 1.12 9.15 -3.11
N LEU A 67 1.66 10.36 -3.23
CA LEU A 67 1.04 11.46 -3.96
C LEU A 67 1.37 11.50 -5.45
N CYS A 68 0.37 11.85 -6.25
CA CYS A 68 0.48 12.18 -7.67
C CYS A 68 -0.51 13.29 -8.02
N PHE A 69 -0.03 14.47 -8.39
CA PHE A 69 -0.85 15.68 -8.53
C PHE A 69 -0.45 16.55 -9.71
N TRP A 70 -1.36 17.42 -10.14
CA TRP A 70 -1.05 18.44 -11.14
C TRP A 70 -0.09 19.48 -10.56
N ARG A 71 0.92 19.90 -11.33
CA ARG A 71 1.80 21.02 -10.97
C ARG A 71 1.00 22.27 -10.59
N SER A 72 -0.07 22.56 -11.34
CA SER A 72 -0.96 23.69 -11.07
C SER A 72 -1.67 23.61 -9.71
N TRP A 73 -1.89 22.40 -9.18
CA TRP A 73 -2.44 22.20 -7.83
C TRP A 73 -1.48 22.70 -6.75
N PHE A 74 -0.20 22.39 -6.92
CA PHE A 74 0.88 22.80 -6.03
C PHE A 74 1.13 24.32 -6.14
N GLU A 75 1.17 24.85 -7.36
CA GLU A 75 1.41 26.28 -7.64
C GLU A 75 0.31 27.22 -7.11
N ARG A 76 -0.86 26.72 -6.71
CA ARG A 76 -1.92 27.49 -6.02
C ARG A 76 -1.57 27.88 -4.58
N GLY A 77 -0.30 27.77 -4.18
CA GLY A 77 0.20 28.19 -2.87
C GLY A 77 0.36 27.06 -1.85
N ARG A 78 0.25 25.80 -2.27
CA ARG A 78 0.55 24.64 -1.41
C ARG A 78 2.05 24.51 -1.22
N LYS A 79 2.47 24.14 -0.01
CA LYS A 79 3.88 24.02 0.35
C LYS A 79 4.07 22.89 1.35
N PHE A 80 5.21 22.23 1.27
CA PHE A 80 5.70 21.43 2.39
C PHE A 80 5.99 22.34 3.58
N PHE A 81 5.79 21.84 4.79
CA PHE A 81 6.29 22.51 5.98
C PHE A 81 7.83 22.48 6.02
N GLU A 82 8.43 23.43 6.73
CA GLU A 82 9.89 23.58 6.83
C GLU A 82 10.53 22.67 7.90
N TRP A 83 9.77 21.71 8.44
CA TRP A 83 10.26 20.74 9.42
C TRP A 83 10.48 19.36 8.79
N ASN A 84 11.26 18.50 9.47
CA ASN A 84 11.70 17.21 8.92
C ASN A 84 10.72 16.03 9.15
N GLN A 85 9.54 16.29 9.72
CA GLN A 85 8.57 15.24 10.05
C GLN A 85 7.16 15.71 9.72
N GLY A 86 6.48 14.97 8.84
CA GLY A 86 5.13 15.32 8.42
C GLY A 86 5.10 16.60 7.60
N GLU A 87 6.17 16.91 6.87
CA GLU A 87 6.27 18.06 5.97
C GLU A 87 5.14 18.09 4.94
N SER A 88 4.73 16.91 4.46
CA SER A 88 3.66 16.75 3.48
C SER A 88 2.29 17.21 3.98
N MET A 89 2.08 17.32 5.29
CA MET A 89 0.83 17.85 5.86
C MET A 89 0.56 19.29 5.39
N GLY A 90 1.61 20.07 5.12
CA GLY A 90 1.47 21.43 4.60
C GLY A 90 0.79 21.50 3.22
N LEU A 91 0.78 20.41 2.45
CA LEU A 91 0.07 20.34 1.17
C LEU A 91 -1.45 20.33 1.33
N PHE A 92 -1.94 19.93 2.51
CA PHE A 92 -3.35 19.68 2.80
C PHE A 92 -3.95 20.69 3.77
N GLU A 93 -3.20 21.08 4.81
CA GLU A 93 -3.69 21.96 5.88
C GLU A 93 -4.10 23.36 5.39
N THR A 94 -3.58 23.82 4.25
CA THR A 94 -3.94 25.14 3.69
C THR A 94 -5.32 25.18 3.03
N ASN A 95 -6.00 24.04 2.84
CA ASN A 95 -7.31 23.96 2.22
C ASN A 95 -8.20 22.94 2.95
N PRO A 96 -9.22 23.36 3.73
CA PRO A 96 -10.06 22.43 4.50
C PRO A 96 -10.84 21.42 3.64
N ASN A 97 -11.03 21.70 2.35
CA ASN A 97 -11.75 20.86 1.41
C ASN A 97 -10.81 20.03 0.52
N TRP A 98 -9.54 19.88 0.90
CA TRP A 98 -8.55 19.16 0.09
C TRP A 98 -8.98 17.72 -0.24
N MET A 99 -9.78 17.09 0.62
CA MET A 99 -10.33 15.74 0.41
C MET A 99 -11.17 15.65 -0.87
N ASP A 100 -11.90 16.70 -1.24
CA ASP A 100 -12.72 16.72 -2.45
C ASP A 100 -11.86 16.77 -3.73
N GLU A 101 -10.61 17.23 -3.60
CA GLU A 101 -9.65 17.34 -4.69
C GLU A 101 -8.77 16.09 -4.84
N VAL A 102 -8.82 15.15 -3.89
CA VAL A 102 -7.97 13.95 -3.85
C VAL A 102 -8.74 12.69 -4.22
N GLY A 103 -8.36 12.07 -5.34
CA GLY A 103 -8.79 10.72 -5.68
C GLY A 103 -7.99 9.67 -4.91
N LEU A 104 -8.62 9.03 -3.92
CA LEU A 104 -8.02 7.91 -3.19
C LEU A 104 -8.09 6.63 -4.02
N ILE A 105 -6.96 5.94 -4.17
CA ILE A 105 -6.86 4.60 -4.75
C ILE A 105 -6.73 3.60 -3.59
N PRO A 106 -7.65 2.63 -3.44
CA PRO A 106 -7.62 1.68 -2.34
C PRO A 106 -6.32 0.86 -2.31
N GLY A 107 -5.81 0.58 -1.11
CA GLY A 107 -4.55 -0.16 -0.94
C GLY A 107 -4.65 -1.59 -1.49
N ALA A 108 -5.84 -2.19 -1.39
CA ALA A 108 -6.13 -3.51 -1.94
C ALA A 108 -6.02 -3.58 -3.48
N GLU A 109 -6.20 -2.46 -4.18
CA GLU A 109 -6.10 -2.40 -5.65
C GLU A 109 -4.68 -2.11 -6.12
N LEU A 110 -3.99 -1.20 -5.42
CA LEU A 110 -2.65 -0.75 -5.77
C LEU A 110 -1.75 -0.70 -4.53
N PRO A 111 -1.22 -1.87 -4.11
CA PRO A 111 -0.47 -1.96 -2.87
C PRO A 111 0.79 -1.11 -2.88
N PHE A 112 0.92 -0.22 -1.89
CA PHE A 112 2.11 0.58 -1.66
C PHE A 112 2.71 0.21 -0.30
N ILE A 113 3.93 -0.34 -0.31
CA ILE A 113 4.63 -0.75 0.90
C ILE A 113 5.53 0.41 1.31
N TYR A 114 5.10 1.12 2.35
CA TYR A 114 5.89 2.16 2.98
C TYR A 114 7.04 1.52 3.76
N VAL A 115 8.28 1.88 3.43
CA VAL A 115 9.46 1.31 4.09
C VAL A 115 10.00 2.28 5.12
N ARG A 116 10.01 1.85 6.38
CA ARG A 116 10.54 2.64 7.49
C ARG A 116 11.98 2.22 7.78
N GLY A 117 12.94 3.04 7.35
CA GLY A 117 14.38 2.80 7.52
C GLY A 117 14.92 2.89 8.96
N MET A 118 16.10 2.29 9.18
CA MET A 118 16.78 2.17 10.49
C MET A 118 17.25 3.49 11.12
N ARG A 119 17.35 4.58 10.34
CA ARG A 119 17.87 5.86 10.84
C ARG A 119 16.79 6.83 11.32
N LYS A 120 15.51 6.57 11.04
CA LYS A 120 14.39 7.36 11.59
C LYS A 120 14.08 6.84 13.01
N ARG A 121 15.00 7.10 13.96
CA ARG A 121 14.71 7.06 15.41
C ARG A 121 13.64 8.11 15.65
N ASN A 122 12.35 7.77 15.59
CA ASN A 122 11.27 8.49 16.28
C ASN A 122 9.95 7.75 16.07
N GLY A 123 9.37 7.25 17.16
CA GLY A 123 8.09 7.78 17.61
C GLY A 123 6.78 7.14 17.16
N ASP A 124 6.63 6.62 15.95
CA ASP A 124 5.31 6.10 15.53
C ASP A 124 5.11 4.70 16.11
N GLY A 125 4.42 4.67 17.25
CA GLY A 125 4.04 3.49 18.02
C GLY A 125 3.05 2.60 17.28
N VAL A 126 3.46 2.05 16.13
CA VAL A 126 2.77 0.92 15.50
C VAL A 126 3.02 -0.30 16.36
N ARG A 127 2.30 -0.35 17.48
CA ARG A 127 1.93 -1.60 18.14
C ARG A 127 1.09 -2.38 17.14
N ARG A 128 1.26 -3.71 17.12
CA ARG A 128 0.31 -4.63 16.49
C ARG A 128 -1.11 -4.15 16.80
N VAL A 129 -1.87 -3.76 15.79
CA VAL A 129 -3.33 -3.62 15.91
C VAL A 129 -3.99 -4.60 14.95
N ARG A 130 -3.69 -5.89 15.14
CA ARG A 130 -4.76 -6.88 15.03
C ARG A 130 -5.16 -7.23 16.46
N PRO A 131 -6.33 -6.79 16.94
CA PRO A 131 -6.93 -7.42 18.11
C PRO A 131 -7.02 -8.90 17.80
N ARG A 132 -6.41 -9.75 18.63
CA ARG A 132 -6.43 -11.22 18.50
C ARG A 132 -7.84 -11.84 18.64
N SER A 133 -8.91 -11.05 18.65
CA SER A 133 -10.28 -11.55 18.47
C SER A 133 -10.55 -11.73 16.97
N TYR A 134 -9.75 -12.56 16.31
CA TYR A 134 -10.04 -13.02 14.97
C TYR A 134 -11.17 -14.03 15.11
N GLU A 135 -12.39 -13.65 14.73
CA GLU A 135 -13.39 -14.63 14.36
C GLU A 135 -13.22 -14.87 12.85
N PRO A 136 -12.64 -16.02 12.43
CA PRO A 136 -12.44 -16.35 11.02
C PRO A 136 -13.76 -16.38 10.21
N ALA A 137 -14.90 -16.26 10.88
CA ALA A 137 -16.22 -16.47 10.33
C ALA A 137 -16.80 -15.28 9.57
N THR A 138 -16.22 -14.06 9.63
CA THR A 138 -16.97 -12.87 9.19
C THR A 138 -16.34 -11.97 8.13
N VAL A 139 -15.02 -11.92 7.89
CA VAL A 139 -14.49 -11.00 6.85
C VAL A 139 -13.26 -11.58 6.16
N VAL A 140 -13.37 -11.74 4.84
CA VAL A 140 -12.21 -11.89 3.95
C VAL A 140 -11.44 -10.57 3.95
N ASP A 141 -10.21 -10.56 4.47
CA ASP A 141 -9.36 -9.35 4.51
C ASP A 141 -8.88 -8.99 3.09
N GLU A 142 -9.68 -8.17 2.40
CA GLU A 142 -9.38 -7.73 1.03
C GLU A 142 -8.06 -6.96 0.90
N VAL A 143 -7.58 -6.34 1.98
CA VAL A 143 -6.30 -5.62 1.98
C VAL A 143 -5.15 -6.62 1.97
N LEU A 144 -5.18 -7.65 2.82
CA LEU A 144 -4.22 -8.74 2.77
C LEU A 144 -4.25 -9.44 1.40
N LEU A 145 -5.44 -9.79 0.92
CA LEU A 145 -5.60 -10.49 -0.35
C LEU A 145 -5.17 -9.65 -1.56
N GLY A 146 -5.38 -8.34 -1.55
CA GLY A 146 -4.92 -7.43 -2.59
C GLY A 146 -3.40 -7.39 -2.74
N LEU A 147 -2.68 -7.40 -1.61
CA LEU A 147 -1.23 -7.51 -1.61
C LEU A 147 -0.79 -8.91 -2.07
N ALA A 148 -1.40 -9.96 -1.54
CA ALA A 148 -1.09 -11.34 -1.91
C ALA A 148 -1.23 -11.59 -3.41
N ARG A 149 -2.34 -11.14 -4.02
CA ARG A 149 -2.55 -11.15 -5.48
C ARG A 149 -1.42 -10.43 -6.21
N SER A 150 -1.06 -9.23 -5.74
CA SER A 150 -0.04 -8.43 -6.41
C SER A 150 1.36 -9.06 -6.33
N LEU A 151 1.67 -9.78 -5.24
CA LEU A 151 2.89 -10.57 -5.10
C LEU A 151 2.87 -11.80 -6.02
N HIS A 152 1.76 -12.53 -6.04
CA HIS A 152 1.52 -13.70 -6.90
C HIS A 152 1.65 -13.35 -8.38
N ASP A 153 0.98 -12.28 -8.83
CA ASP A 153 0.97 -11.83 -10.22
C ASP A 153 2.29 -11.15 -10.65
N GLY A 154 3.31 -11.10 -9.77
CA GLY A 154 4.60 -10.50 -10.09
C GLY A 154 4.52 -9.00 -10.41
N ARG A 155 3.54 -8.28 -9.83
CA ARG A 155 3.32 -6.85 -10.14
C ARG A 155 4.44 -5.95 -9.62
N PHE A 156 5.20 -6.41 -8.64
CA PHE A 156 6.35 -5.69 -8.09
C PHE A 156 7.59 -5.97 -8.95
N PRO A 157 8.24 -4.93 -9.52
CA PRO A 157 9.38 -5.13 -10.38
C PRO A 157 10.55 -5.73 -9.59
N GLN A 158 11.21 -6.72 -10.18
CA GLN A 158 12.55 -7.11 -9.71
C GLN A 158 13.52 -5.99 -10.07
N LEU A 159 14.19 -5.43 -9.07
CA LEU A 159 15.18 -4.38 -9.26
C LEU A 159 16.55 -4.91 -8.80
N PRO A 160 17.32 -5.55 -9.70
CA PRO A 160 18.60 -6.17 -9.34
C PRO A 160 19.60 -5.18 -8.73
N THR A 161 19.46 -3.90 -9.04
CA THR A 161 20.33 -2.82 -8.57
C THR A 161 19.95 -2.30 -7.18
N ALA A 162 18.89 -2.82 -6.54
CA ALA A 162 18.40 -2.38 -5.24
C ALA A 162 18.22 -3.59 -4.29
N PRO A 163 19.32 -4.14 -3.73
CA PRO A 163 19.26 -5.32 -2.87
C PRO A 163 18.33 -5.15 -1.66
N ALA A 164 18.33 -3.96 -1.04
CA ALA A 164 17.44 -3.65 0.08
C ALA A 164 15.95 -3.80 -0.28
N ARG A 165 15.52 -3.40 -1.50
CA ARG A 165 14.13 -3.59 -1.96
C ARG A 165 13.79 -5.06 -2.16
N THR A 166 14.76 -5.85 -2.63
CA THR A 166 14.60 -7.29 -2.79
C THR A 166 14.41 -7.96 -1.42
N GLU A 167 15.23 -7.61 -0.44
CA GLU A 167 15.11 -8.10 0.94
C GLU A 167 13.76 -7.74 1.58
N VAL A 168 13.31 -6.48 1.43
CA VAL A 168 11.98 -6.05 1.88
C VAL A 168 10.89 -6.90 1.23
N LEU A 169 10.93 -7.07 -0.10
CA LEU A 169 9.91 -7.82 -0.83
C LEU A 169 9.89 -9.29 -0.42
N THR A 170 11.06 -9.91 -0.20
CA THR A 170 11.17 -11.28 0.32
C THR A 170 10.58 -11.40 1.73
N ALA A 171 10.90 -10.46 2.62
CA ALA A 171 10.34 -10.45 3.98
C ALA A 171 8.82 -10.28 3.97
N VAL A 172 8.29 -9.42 3.09
CA VAL A 172 6.85 -9.22 2.89
C VAL A 172 6.20 -10.48 2.35
N ARG A 173 6.79 -11.15 1.35
CA ARG A 173 6.32 -12.45 0.82
C ARG A 173 6.18 -13.51 1.91
N ILE A 174 7.21 -13.66 2.75
CA ILE A 174 7.20 -14.61 3.86
C ILE A 174 6.10 -14.26 4.87
N ALA A 175 5.96 -12.99 5.24
CA ALA A 175 4.94 -12.54 6.19
C ALA A 175 3.53 -12.78 5.66
N VAL A 176 3.25 -12.39 4.41
CA VAL A 176 1.96 -12.59 3.74
C VAL A 176 1.64 -14.08 3.58
N GLY A 177 2.62 -14.90 3.19
CA GLY A 177 2.44 -16.34 3.07
C GLY A 177 2.01 -16.99 4.38
N ARG A 178 2.65 -16.64 5.51
CA ARG A 178 2.28 -17.13 6.84
C ARG A 178 0.86 -16.75 7.25
N GLU A 179 0.44 -15.51 6.99
CA GLU A 179 -0.92 -15.05 7.32
C GLU A 179 -1.97 -15.80 6.48
N ILE A 180 -1.70 -16.06 5.20
CA ILE A 180 -2.59 -16.85 4.33
C ILE A 180 -2.67 -18.31 4.79
N GLU A 181 -1.54 -18.91 5.19
CA GLU A 181 -1.51 -20.27 5.76
C GLU A 181 -2.35 -20.36 7.05
N GLU A 182 -2.22 -19.37 7.94
CA GLU A 182 -3.01 -19.28 9.17
C GLU A 182 -4.51 -19.13 8.86
N ASP A 183 -4.87 -18.27 7.90
CA ASP A 183 -6.25 -18.13 7.41
C ASP A 183 -6.80 -19.47 6.90
N PHE A 184 -6.08 -20.17 6.02
CA PHE A 184 -6.52 -21.49 5.53
C PHE A 184 -6.65 -22.53 6.64
N PHE A 185 -5.75 -22.53 7.63
CA PHE A 185 -5.85 -23.42 8.78
C PHE A 185 -7.13 -23.17 9.58
N HIS A 186 -7.56 -21.91 9.73
CA HIS A 186 -8.80 -21.56 10.38
C HIS A 186 -10.04 -21.87 9.53
N LEU A 187 -9.95 -21.66 8.22
CA LEU A 187 -11.04 -21.89 7.27
C LEU A 187 -11.27 -23.36 6.93
N ARG A 188 -10.38 -24.29 7.33
CA ARG A 188 -10.50 -25.73 7.00
C ARG A 188 -11.80 -26.41 7.44
N ARG A 189 -12.55 -25.80 8.37
CA ARG A 189 -13.86 -26.29 8.84
C ARG A 189 -15.05 -25.64 8.13
N ASN A 190 -14.84 -24.61 7.32
CA ASN A 190 -15.86 -23.91 6.55
C ASN A 190 -15.48 -23.90 5.06
N HIS A 191 -15.88 -24.96 4.35
CA HIS A 191 -15.51 -25.17 2.94
C HIS A 191 -15.99 -24.04 2.01
N GLU A 192 -17.16 -23.46 2.29
CA GLU A 192 -17.69 -22.37 1.48
C GLU A 192 -16.82 -21.11 1.60
N LEU A 193 -16.48 -20.73 2.83
CA LEU A 193 -15.62 -19.56 3.07
C LEU A 193 -14.19 -19.81 2.59
N ALA A 194 -13.65 -21.02 2.74
CA ALA A 194 -12.37 -21.40 2.16
C ALA A 194 -12.35 -21.28 0.63
N ARG A 195 -13.44 -21.68 -0.04
CA ARG A 195 -13.61 -21.53 -1.48
C ARG A 195 -13.67 -20.07 -1.89
N LEU A 196 -14.47 -19.25 -1.20
CA LEU A 196 -14.55 -17.81 -1.44
C LEU A 196 -13.19 -17.13 -1.24
N TYR A 197 -12.48 -17.46 -0.16
CA TYR A 197 -11.14 -16.93 0.12
C TYR A 197 -10.16 -17.28 -1.01
N ARG A 198 -10.15 -18.55 -1.46
CA ARG A 198 -9.32 -18.98 -2.60
C ARG A 198 -9.67 -18.22 -3.88
N GLN A 199 -10.96 -18.08 -4.19
CA GLN A 199 -11.42 -17.31 -5.35
C GLN A 199 -10.96 -15.86 -5.27
N ARG A 200 -11.05 -15.24 -4.10
CA ARG A 200 -10.56 -13.87 -3.88
C ARG A 200 -9.04 -13.78 -3.98
N LEU A 201 -8.30 -14.78 -3.52
CA LEU A 201 -6.83 -14.81 -3.58
C LEU A 201 -6.30 -15.06 -5.00
N CYS A 202 -6.94 -15.92 -5.78
CA CYS A 202 -6.44 -16.33 -7.11
C CYS A 202 -7.14 -15.62 -8.28
N GLY A 203 -8.22 -14.89 -8.01
CA GLY A 203 -9.12 -14.39 -9.05
C GLY A 203 -9.75 -15.56 -9.82
N ASP A 204 -9.85 -15.42 -11.14
CA ASP A 204 -10.42 -16.44 -12.03
C ASP A 204 -9.45 -17.62 -12.32
N LYS A 205 -8.24 -17.61 -11.74
CA LYS A 205 -7.24 -18.67 -11.92
C LYS A 205 -7.49 -19.81 -10.92
N GLU A 206 -8.42 -20.72 -11.24
CA GLU A 206 -8.83 -21.79 -10.30
C GLU A 206 -7.78 -22.88 -10.03
N GLN A 207 -6.67 -22.96 -10.78
CA GLN A 207 -5.81 -24.16 -10.80
C GLN A 207 -4.42 -24.03 -10.17
N GLU A 208 -3.94 -22.85 -9.79
CA GLU A 208 -2.62 -22.71 -9.18
C GLU A 208 -2.69 -22.77 -7.65
N ASP A 209 -1.68 -23.38 -7.02
CA ASP A 209 -1.50 -23.30 -5.57
C ASP A 209 -0.91 -21.92 -5.21
N PRO A 210 -1.71 -20.98 -4.69
CA PRO A 210 -1.26 -19.60 -4.50
C PRO A 210 -0.12 -19.50 -3.49
N LEU A 211 -0.03 -20.42 -2.52
CA LEU A 211 1.01 -20.36 -1.49
C LEU A 211 2.40 -20.59 -2.07
N SER A 212 2.53 -21.55 -2.98
CA SER A 212 3.81 -21.87 -3.62
C SER A 212 4.41 -20.68 -4.37
N SER A 213 3.56 -19.90 -5.03
CA SER A 213 3.94 -18.74 -5.85
C SER A 213 4.20 -17.44 -5.06
N ILE A 214 3.59 -17.30 -3.89
CA ILE A 214 3.85 -16.14 -3.01
C ILE A 214 5.20 -16.34 -2.30
N ALA A 215 5.53 -17.57 -1.93
CA ALA A 215 6.77 -17.92 -1.25
C ALA A 215 8.00 -17.92 -2.17
N SER A 216 7.82 -18.11 -3.49
CA SER A 216 8.86 -17.97 -4.52
C SER A 216 9.18 -16.51 -4.85
#